data_AF-A0A3D4TBL0-F1
#
_entry.id   AF-A0A3D4TBL0-F1
#
_cell.length_a   1.000
_cell.length_b   1.000
_cell.length_c   1.000
_cell.angle_alpha   90.00
_cell.angle_beta   90.00
_cell.angle_gamma   90.00
#
_symmetry.space_group_name_H-M   'P 1'
#
loop_
_entity.id
_entity.type
_entity.pdbx_description
1 polymer ?
#
loop_
_entity_poly.entity_id
_entity_poly.type
_entity_poly.pdbx_seq_one_letter_code
_entity_poly.pdbx_strand_id
1 'polypeptide(L)'
;MKDNFSLEFTSASIYQRITLLHDNLFKEVLINSFEYLSAQQKIKVYGFVIMPNHFHVLWQLNSNYSRLSSQGAFFRHCSRQFLHYLEKDRRLQMFKVLKHDRQHQFWEKAYTKICFT
;
A
#
# COMPACT_ATOMS: atom_id res chain seq x y z
N MET A 1 18.79 -24.15 -5.94
CA MET A 1 18.63 -22.99 -5.05
C MET A 1 17.14 -22.75 -4.94
N LYS A 2 16.56 -22.76 -3.74
CA LYS A 2 15.13 -22.45 -3.58
C LYS A 2 14.97 -20.96 -3.83
N ASP A 3 14.26 -20.58 -4.88
CA ASP A 3 13.88 -19.18 -5.09
C ASP A 3 13.01 -18.76 -3.90
N ASN A 4 13.54 -17.90 -3.02
CA ASN A 4 12.92 -17.56 -1.74
C ASN A 4 11.81 -16.53 -1.92
N PHE A 5 10.80 -16.90 -2.69
CA PHE A 5 9.59 -16.12 -2.81
C PHE A 5 8.76 -16.23 -1.53
N SER A 6 8.50 -15.11 -0.86
CA SER A 6 7.66 -15.05 0.34
C SER A 6 6.22 -14.73 -0.07
N LEU A 7 5.32 -15.71 0.04
CA LEU A 7 3.87 -15.47 -0.09
C LEU A 7 3.37 -14.82 1.19
N GLU A 8 2.64 -13.71 1.05
CA GLU A 8 2.25 -12.89 2.17
C GLU A 8 0.83 -12.38 2.05
N PHE A 9 0.12 -12.42 3.16
CA PHE A 9 -1.13 -11.70 3.36
C PHE A 9 -0.83 -10.39 4.09
N THR A 10 -1.15 -9.27 3.45
CA THR A 10 -1.01 -7.94 4.02
C THR A 10 -2.38 -7.28 4.19
N SER A 11 -2.65 -6.78 5.39
CA SER A 11 -3.76 -5.89 5.71
C SER A 11 -3.21 -4.51 6.03
N ALA A 12 -3.68 -3.48 5.32
CA ALA A 12 -3.27 -2.11 5.58
C ALA A 12 -4.49 -1.19 5.64
N SER A 13 -4.55 -0.40 6.70
CA SER A 13 -5.63 0.55 6.94
C SER A 13 -5.19 1.97 6.64
N ILE A 14 -6.14 2.78 6.17
CA ILE A 14 -6.00 4.23 6.10
C ILE A 14 -5.93 4.78 7.52
N TYR A 15 -5.08 5.79 7.71
CA TYR A 15 -4.89 6.48 8.98
C TYR A 15 -6.23 6.88 9.61
N GLN A 16 -6.38 6.65 10.92
CA GLN A 16 -7.60 6.89 11.69
C GLN A 16 -8.87 6.23 11.11
N ARG A 17 -8.72 5.16 10.32
CA ARG A 17 -9.82 4.46 9.63
C ARG A 17 -10.67 5.37 8.75
N ILE A 18 -10.10 6.46 8.26
CA ILE A 18 -10.75 7.38 7.31
C ILE A 18 -11.14 6.60 6.05
N THR A 19 -12.34 6.84 5.53
CA THR A 19 -12.90 6.12 4.38
C THR A 19 -12.40 6.65 3.03
N LEU A 20 -11.08 6.93 2.93
CA LEU A 20 -10.48 7.50 1.73
C LEU A 20 -10.65 6.60 0.50
N LEU A 21 -10.58 5.28 0.69
CA LEU A 21 -10.71 4.28 -0.37
C LEU A 21 -12.17 4.05 -0.78
N HIS A 22 -13.15 4.75 -0.19
CA HIS A 22 -14.50 4.79 -0.73
C HIS A 22 -14.51 5.40 -2.14
N ASP A 23 -13.67 6.42 -2.36
CA ASP A 23 -13.53 7.12 -3.64
C ASP A 23 -12.68 6.30 -4.62
N ASN A 24 -13.23 6.07 -5.82
CA ASN A 24 -12.62 5.22 -6.84
C ASN A 24 -11.25 5.74 -7.28
N LEU A 25 -11.01 7.06 -7.21
CA LEU A 25 -9.71 7.65 -7.54
C LEU A 25 -8.57 7.01 -6.73
N PHE A 26 -8.77 6.83 -5.43
CA PHE A 26 -7.74 6.26 -4.55
C PHE A 26 -7.67 4.73 -4.65
N LYS A 27 -8.76 4.06 -5.05
CA LYS A 27 -8.73 2.63 -5.39
C LYS A 27 -7.86 2.38 -6.63
N GLU A 28 -8.02 3.19 -7.67
CA GLU A 28 -7.23 3.11 -8.91
C GLU A 28 -5.73 3.29 -8.64
N VAL A 29 -5.35 4.20 -7.74
CA VAL A 29 -3.95 4.34 -7.32
C VAL A 29 -3.38 3.05 -6.74
N LEU A 30 -4.16 2.30 -5.94
CA LEU A 30 -3.71 1.02 -5.39
C LEU A 30 -3.54 -0.02 -6.51
N ILE A 31 -4.54 -0.13 -7.39
CA ILE A 31 -4.54 -1.10 -8.51
C ILE A 31 -3.36 -0.83 -9.45
N ASN A 32 -3.21 0.41 -9.91
CA ASN A 32 -2.10 0.82 -10.78
C ASN A 32 -0.73 0.58 -10.13
N SER A 33 -0.63 0.75 -8.80
CA SER A 33 0.61 0.48 -8.06
C SER A 33 0.92 -1.02 -7.97
N PHE A 34 -0.11 -1.87 -7.82
CA PHE A 34 0.04 -3.32 -7.89
C PHE A 34 0.50 -3.75 -9.28
N GLU A 35 -0.18 -3.27 -10.33
CA GLU A 35 0.13 -3.58 -11.74
C GLU A 35 1.55 -3.17 -12.09
N TYR A 36 1.96 -1.95 -11.73
CA TYR A 36 3.31 -1.46 -11.98
C TYR A 36 4.36 -2.36 -11.32
N LEU A 37 4.22 -2.67 -10.03
CA LEU A 37 5.19 -3.51 -9.33
C LEU A 37 5.22 -4.94 -9.86
N SER A 38 4.08 -5.44 -10.36
CA SER A 38 4.01 -6.76 -10.98
C SER A 38 4.65 -6.79 -12.37
N ALA A 39 4.44 -5.75 -13.18
CA ALA A 39 5.13 -5.56 -14.46
C ALA A 39 6.65 -5.44 -14.28
N GLN A 40 7.10 -4.83 -13.18
CA GLN A 40 8.52 -4.78 -12.79
C GLN A 40 9.04 -6.08 -12.15
N GLN A 41 8.22 -7.15 -12.12
CA GLN A 41 8.54 -8.46 -11.53
C GLN A 41 8.97 -8.40 -10.05
N LYS A 42 8.62 -7.33 -9.33
CA LYS A 42 8.96 -7.18 -7.90
C LYS A 42 7.99 -7.93 -7.00
N ILE A 43 6.74 -7.99 -7.43
CA ILE A 43 5.66 -8.69 -6.74
C ILE A 43 4.84 -9.52 -7.73
N LYS A 44 4.15 -10.53 -7.21
CA LYS A 44 3.05 -11.20 -7.90
C LYS A 44 1.80 -11.10 -7.05
N VAL A 45 0.73 -10.53 -7.57
CA VAL A 45 -0.54 -10.39 -6.83
C VAL A 45 -1.45 -11.57 -7.18
N TYR A 46 -1.95 -12.27 -6.16
CA TYR A 46 -2.86 -13.41 -6.31
C TYR A 46 -4.32 -13.00 -6.11
N GLY A 47 -4.56 -11.98 -5.29
CA GLY A 47 -5.88 -11.44 -5.03
C GLY A 47 -5.82 -10.30 -4.03
N PHE A 48 -6.82 -9.44 -4.07
CA PHE A 48 -6.96 -8.32 -3.14
C PHE A 48 -8.43 -7.97 -2.94
N VAL A 49 -8.71 -7.29 -1.83
CA VAL A 49 -10.01 -6.69 -1.52
C VAL A 49 -9.76 -5.28 -1.02
N ILE A 50 -10.48 -4.29 -1.57
CA ILE A 50 -10.40 -2.89 -1.14
C ILE A 50 -11.71 -2.53 -0.44
N MET A 51 -11.62 -2.28 0.86
CA MET A 51 -12.70 -1.78 1.69
C MET A 51 -12.58 -0.24 1.81
N PRO A 52 -13.64 0.48 2.20
CA PRO A 52 -13.60 1.95 2.23
C PRO A 52 -12.44 2.58 3.03
N ASN A 53 -11.94 1.91 4.08
CA ASN A 53 -10.88 2.43 4.94
C ASN A 53 -9.65 1.52 5.09
N HIS A 54 -9.60 0.38 4.38
CA HIS A 54 -8.45 -0.54 4.41
C HIS A 54 -8.47 -1.46 3.20
N PHE A 55 -7.37 -2.15 2.95
CA PHE A 55 -7.33 -3.20 1.94
C PHE A 55 -6.60 -4.44 2.46
N HIS A 56 -6.91 -5.57 1.84
CA HIS A 56 -6.21 -6.84 1.99
C HIS A 56 -5.60 -7.23 0.66
N VAL A 57 -4.38 -7.75 0.68
CA VAL A 57 -3.71 -8.29 -0.51
C VAL A 57 -2.99 -9.59 -0.16
N LEU A 58 -3.16 -10.59 -1.03
CA LEU A 58 -2.34 -11.78 -1.07
C LEU A 58 -1.35 -11.61 -2.23
N TRP A 59 -0.08 -11.43 -1.90
CA TRP A 59 0.98 -11.21 -2.88
C TRP A 59 2.23 -12.02 -2.53
N GLN A 60 3.08 -12.25 -3.52
CA GLN A 60 4.36 -12.88 -3.34
C GLN A 60 5.46 -11.90 -3.70
N LEU A 61 6.44 -11.77 -2.80
CA LEU A 61 7.60 -10.90 -3.00
C LEU A 61 8.70 -11.67 -3.74
N ASN A 62 9.28 -11.04 -4.77
CA ASN A 62 10.44 -11.59 -5.46
C ASN A 62 11.68 -11.49 -4.57
N SER A 63 12.39 -12.61 -4.37
CA SER A 63 13.59 -12.73 -3.54
C SER A 63 14.74 -11.82 -3.96
N ASN A 64 14.77 -11.40 -5.23
CA ASN A 64 15.81 -10.51 -5.75
C ASN A 64 15.65 -9.07 -5.27
N TYR A 65 14.52 -8.73 -4.65
CA TYR A 65 14.21 -7.40 -4.16
C TYR A 65 13.97 -7.41 -2.65
N SER A 66 14.44 -6.35 -1.97
CA SER A 66 14.12 -6.16 -0.56
C SER A 66 12.63 -5.85 -0.37
N ARG A 67 12.12 -6.17 0.82
CA ARG A 67 10.75 -5.78 1.20
C ARG A 67 10.52 -4.27 1.06
N LEU A 68 11.55 -3.46 1.34
CA LEU A 68 11.51 -2.01 1.19
C LEU A 68 11.33 -1.59 -0.28
N SER A 69 12.06 -2.22 -1.22
CA SER A 69 11.95 -1.87 -2.65
C SER A 69 10.71 -2.45 -3.34
N SER A 70 9.95 -3.28 -2.63
CA SER A 70 8.68 -3.87 -3.05
C SER A 70 7.50 -3.29 -2.25
N GLN A 71 7.16 -3.84 -1.09
CA GLN A 71 6.06 -3.33 -0.24
C GLN A 71 6.26 -1.88 0.17
N GLY A 72 7.47 -1.51 0.57
CA GLY A 72 7.76 -0.13 0.95
C GLY A 72 7.57 0.84 -0.22
N ALA A 73 7.98 0.44 -1.43
CA ALA A 73 7.78 1.20 -2.65
C ALA A 73 6.29 1.38 -2.99
N PHE A 74 5.48 0.33 -2.80
CA PHE A 74 4.02 0.39 -2.94
C PHE A 74 3.43 1.48 -2.02
N PHE A 75 3.61 1.36 -0.71
CA PHE A 75 3.02 2.29 0.25
C PHE A 75 3.51 3.72 0.05
N ARG A 76 4.80 3.89 -0.26
CA ARG A 76 5.38 5.20 -0.58
C ARG A 76 4.77 5.80 -1.83
N HIS A 77 4.62 5.02 -2.90
CA HIS A 77 4.02 5.52 -4.15
C HIS A 77 2.57 5.94 -3.90
N CYS A 78 1.75 5.09 -3.30
CA CYS A 78 0.35 5.41 -3.01
C CYS A 78 0.24 6.66 -2.12
N SER A 79 1.08 6.79 -1.08
CA SER A 79 1.07 7.98 -0.21
C SER A 79 1.36 9.28 -0.98
N ARG A 80 2.28 9.22 -1.96
CA ARG A 80 2.62 10.39 -2.80
C ARG A 80 1.48 10.75 -3.74
N GLN A 81 0.84 9.75 -4.36
CA GLN A 81 -0.32 9.97 -5.22
C GLN A 81 -1.50 10.52 -4.41
N PHE A 82 -1.76 9.96 -3.23
CA PHE A 82 -2.82 10.44 -2.34
C PHE A 82 -2.59 11.90 -1.94
N LEU A 83 -1.35 12.25 -1.57
CA LEU A 83 -0.98 13.63 -1.26
C LEU A 83 -1.22 14.56 -2.46
N HIS A 84 -0.81 14.15 -3.65
CA HIS A 84 -0.98 14.94 -4.87
C HIS A 84 -2.46 15.21 -5.17
N TYR A 85 -3.30 14.17 -5.14
CA TYR A 85 -4.74 14.32 -5.40
C TYR A 85 -5.48 15.11 -4.30
N LEU A 86 -4.95 15.12 -3.08
CA LEU A 86 -5.54 15.83 -1.95
C LEU A 86 -4.95 17.23 -1.74
N GLU A 87 -3.98 17.68 -2.54
CA GLU A 87 -3.24 18.93 -2.30
C GLU A 87 -4.15 20.17 -2.14
N LYS A 88 -5.25 20.21 -2.90
CA LYS A 88 -6.26 21.28 -2.84
C LYS A 88 -7.55 20.85 -2.14
N ASP A 89 -7.59 19.63 -1.61
CA ASP A 89 -8.75 19.04 -0.95
C ASP A 89 -8.71 19.28 0.56
N ARG A 90 -9.84 19.70 1.13
CA ARG A 90 -9.97 19.92 2.58
C ARG A 90 -9.73 18.63 3.38
N ARG A 91 -10.00 17.45 2.80
CA ARG A 91 -9.74 16.13 3.39
C ARG A 91 -8.26 15.93 3.76
N LEU A 92 -7.31 16.63 3.11
CA LEU A 92 -5.88 16.51 3.42
C LEU A 92 -5.57 16.82 4.90
N GLN A 93 -6.31 17.75 5.50
CA GLN A 93 -6.12 18.14 6.90
C GLN A 93 -6.31 16.96 7.87
N MET A 94 -7.14 15.99 7.50
CA MET A 94 -7.40 14.78 8.32
C MET A 94 -6.17 13.86 8.41
N PHE A 95 -5.20 14.02 7.51
CA PHE A 95 -3.99 13.21 7.46
C PHE A 95 -2.77 13.90 8.08
N LYS A 96 -2.92 15.14 8.58
CA LYS A 96 -1.81 15.86 9.22
C LYS A 96 -1.40 15.18 10.52
N VAL A 97 -0.09 15.09 10.72
CA VAL A 97 0.51 14.53 11.95
C VAL A 97 1.67 15.38 12.41
N LEU A 98 1.88 15.45 13.73
CA LEU A 98 3.04 16.09 14.35
C LEU A 98 4.14 15.04 14.55
N LYS A 99 4.86 14.72 13.48
CA LYS A 99 6.01 13.80 13.52
C LYS A 99 7.24 14.43 12.88
N HIS A 100 8.42 14.09 13.38
CA HIS A 100 9.68 14.65 12.88
C HIS A 100 9.99 14.21 11.44
N ASP A 101 9.49 13.05 11.02
CA ASP A 101 9.83 12.40 9.74
C ASP A 101 8.79 12.64 8.64
N ARG A 102 7.61 13.18 8.96
CA ARG A 102 6.52 13.40 8.00
C ARG A 102 5.51 14.42 8.50
N GLN A 103 4.93 15.17 7.56
CA GLN A 103 3.83 16.11 7.84
C GLN A 103 2.44 15.48 7.66
N HIS A 104 2.33 14.45 6.80
CA HIS A 104 1.10 13.73 6.54
C HIS A 104 1.31 12.22 6.65
N GLN A 105 0.31 11.51 7.16
CA GLN A 105 0.31 10.05 7.28
C GLN A 105 -0.97 9.48 6.69
N PHE A 106 -0.85 8.67 5.64
CA PHE A 106 -2.00 8.02 4.99
C PHE A 106 -2.27 6.60 5.46
N TRP A 107 -1.24 5.90 5.93
CA TRP A 107 -1.32 4.51 6.34
C TRP A 107 -1.16 4.37 7.84
N GLU A 108 -1.98 3.50 8.44
CA GLU A 108 -1.62 2.88 9.71
C GLU A 108 -0.47 1.88 9.53
N LYS A 109 0.02 1.33 10.64
CA LYS A 109 0.97 0.21 10.58
C LYS A 109 0.29 -0.98 9.88
N ALA A 110 0.82 -1.36 8.72
CA ALA A 110 0.37 -2.55 8.01
C ALA A 110 0.67 -3.81 8.83
N TYR A 111 -0.29 -4.74 8.85
CA TYR A 111 -0.12 -6.07 9.38
C TYR A 111 0.20 -7.01 8.21
N THR A 112 1.33 -7.71 8.30
CA THR A 112 1.74 -8.68 7.28
C THR A 112 2.01 -10.02 7.92
N LYS A 113 1.43 -11.08 7.35
CA LYS A 113 1.65 -12.46 7.75
C LYS A 113 2.25 -13.22 6.56
N ILE A 114 3.39 -13.86 6.80
CA ILE A 114 3.97 -14.81 5.84
C ILE A 114 3.08 -16.06 5.82
N CYS A 115 2.63 -16.44 4.64
CA CYS A 115 1.88 -17.65 4.41
C CYS A 115 2.87 -18.80 4.29
N PHE A 116 2.73 -19.82 5.13
CA PHE A 116 3.50 -21.05 4.99
C PHE A 116 2.99 -21.82 3.76
N THR A 117 3.92 -22.25 2.93
CA THR A 117 3.73 -23.24 1.86
C THR A 117 4.49 -24.49 2.21
#